data_AF-A0A496TTF8-F1
#
_entry.id   AF-A0A496TTF8-F1
#
_cell.length_a   1.000
_cell.length_b   1.000
_cell.length_c   1.000
_cell.angle_alpha   90.00
_cell.angle_beta   90.00
_cell.angle_gamma   90.00
#
_symmetry.space_group_name_H-M   'P 1'
#
loop_
_entity.id
_entity.type
_entity.pdbx_description
1 polymer ?
#
loop_
_entity_poly.entity_id
_entity_poly.type
_entity_poly.pdbx_seq_one_letter_code
_entity_poly.pdbx_strand_id
1 'polypeptide(L)'
;MRKTLIILVSLYLGGLLGTVSLAQINKVKYVKRYYDPVLKEMSEKAKKEKAQRDSITAAIRLRQKKRKEEERKAAKILRFDFVDVKKPASPEVFKSAFHFPPVPQYRTGTCWCFSTTSFLESEVARLTG
;
A
#
# COMPACT_ATOMS: atom_id res chain seq x y z
N MET A 1 -63.28 17.78 50.66
CA MET A 1 -63.43 17.93 49.20
C MET A 1 -62.25 18.60 48.49
N ARG A 2 -61.54 19.54 49.11
CA ARG A 2 -60.39 20.23 48.47
C ARG A 2 -59.15 19.33 48.31
N LYS A 3 -58.91 18.39 49.24
CA LYS A 3 -57.79 17.44 49.17
C LYS A 3 -57.99 16.34 48.11
N THR A 4 -59.23 15.90 47.88
CA THR A 4 -59.58 14.92 46.85
C THR A 4 -59.49 15.50 45.44
N LEU A 5 -59.77 16.80 45.26
CA LEU A 5 -59.62 17.49 43.98
C LEU A 5 -58.15 17.67 43.59
N ILE A 6 -57.26 17.96 44.54
CA ILE A 6 -55.83 18.15 44.29
C ILE A 6 -55.15 16.83 43.88
N ILE A 7 -55.57 15.69 44.46
CA ILE A 7 -55.06 14.36 44.11
C ILE A 7 -55.52 13.93 42.70
N LEU A 8 -56.75 14.28 42.30
CA LEU A 8 -57.24 14.00 40.95
C LEU A 8 -56.53 14.87 39.89
N VAL A 9 -56.22 16.13 40.19
CA VAL A 9 -55.49 17.02 39.29
C VAL A 9 -54.03 16.61 39.14
N SER A 10 -53.37 16.12 40.21
CA SER A 10 -51.99 15.63 40.12
C SER A 10 -51.88 14.30 39.35
N LEU A 11 -52.87 13.42 39.45
CA LEU A 11 -52.98 12.21 38.63
C LEU A 11 -53.22 12.54 37.14
N TYR A 12 -54.02 13.57 36.84
CA TYR A 12 -54.26 14.02 35.48
C TYR A 12 -53.04 14.72 34.86
N LEU A 13 -52.25 15.44 35.67
CA LEU A 13 -51.03 16.12 35.22
C LEU A 13 -49.84 15.16 35.08
N GLY A 14 -49.81 14.06 35.85
CA GLY A 14 -48.80 13.02 35.74
C GLY A 14 -48.89 12.16 34.47
N GLY A 15 -50.06 12.12 33.82
CA GLY A 15 -50.26 11.41 32.54
C GLY A 15 -49.78 12.18 31.30
N LEU A 16 -49.44 13.46 31.44
CA LEU A 16 -49.01 14.35 30.35
C LEU A 16 -47.49 14.41 30.16
N LEU A 17 -46.70 13.90 31.11
CA LEU A 17 -45.28 13.67 30.92
C LEU A 17 -45.11 12.38 30.12
N GLY A 18 -45.30 12.54 28.82
CA GLY A 18 -45.25 11.50 27.81
C GLY A 18 -44.06 10.57 28.03
N THR A 19 -44.38 9.29 28.01
CA THR A 19 -43.44 8.23 27.65
C THR A 19 -42.77 8.64 26.34
N VAL A 20 -41.57 9.23 26.43
CA VAL A 20 -40.72 9.42 25.26
C VAL A 20 -40.34 8.01 24.81
N SER A 21 -41.15 7.50 23.89
CA SER A 21 -41.00 6.17 23.34
C SER A 21 -39.60 6.03 22.74
N LEU A 22 -38.79 5.17 23.38
CA LEU A 22 -37.51 4.68 22.87
C LEU A 22 -37.63 4.05 21.47
N ALA A 23 -38.86 3.78 20.98
CA ALA A 23 -39.11 3.25 19.63
C ALA A 23 -38.83 4.26 18.50
N GLN A 24 -38.61 5.55 18.82
CA GLN A 24 -38.27 6.57 17.81
C GLN A 24 -36.77 6.63 17.48
N ILE A 25 -35.95 5.69 17.95
CA ILE A 25 -34.49 5.78 17.84
C ILE A 25 -33.93 5.35 16.47
N ASN A 26 -34.66 4.61 15.63
CA ASN A 26 -34.18 4.31 14.26
C ASN A 26 -35.32 4.18 13.24
N LYS A 27 -35.77 5.31 12.69
CA LYS A 27 -36.69 5.35 11.54
C LYS A 27 -35.90 5.36 10.23
N VAL A 28 -35.33 4.22 9.85
CA VAL A 28 -34.72 4.07 8.53
C VAL A 28 -35.84 3.96 7.49
N LYS A 29 -35.90 4.92 6.56
CA LYS A 29 -36.82 4.88 5.41
C LYS A 29 -36.01 4.67 4.15
N TYR A 30 -36.33 3.62 3.40
CA TYR A 30 -35.79 3.44 2.06
C TYR A 30 -36.42 4.47 1.13
N VAL A 31 -35.63 5.46 0.73
CA VAL A 31 -36.04 6.49 -0.24
C VAL A 31 -35.27 6.25 -1.54
N LYS A 32 -35.94 6.48 -2.67
CA LYS A 32 -35.27 6.47 -3.97
C LYS A 32 -34.14 7.51 -3.95
N ARG A 33 -32.99 7.15 -4.51
CA ARG A 33 -31.82 8.02 -4.56
C ARG A 33 -32.16 9.29 -5.34
N TYR A 34 -32.32 10.40 -4.63
CA TYR A 34 -32.45 11.73 -5.23
C TYR A 34 -31.05 12.28 -5.49
N TYR A 35 -30.87 12.86 -6.68
CA TYR A 35 -29.62 13.49 -7.05
C TYR A 35 -29.90 14.98 -7.25
N ASP A 36 -29.28 15.81 -6.41
CA ASP A 36 -29.42 17.25 -6.50
C ASP A 36 -28.94 17.74 -7.88
N PRO A 37 -29.77 18.47 -8.65
CA PRO A 37 -29.39 19.00 -9.96
C PRO A 37 -28.08 19.79 -9.94
N VAL A 38 -27.83 20.59 -8.89
CA VAL A 38 -26.63 21.41 -8.75
C VAL A 38 -25.38 20.54 -8.61
N LEU A 39 -25.45 19.50 -7.76
CA LEU A 39 -24.35 18.55 -7.63
C LEU A 39 -24.07 17.83 -8.96
N LYS A 40 -25.08 17.67 -9.81
CA LYS A 40 -24.95 16.94 -11.08
C LYS A 40 -24.15 17.76 -12.04
N GLU A 41 -24.54 19.03 -12.17
CA GLU A 41 -23.82 20.01 -12.97
C GLU A 41 -22.38 20.21 -12.49
N MET A 42 -22.16 20.31 -11.18
CA MET A 42 -20.81 20.37 -10.60
C MET A 42 -19.99 19.14 -10.97
N SER A 43 -20.58 17.94 -10.89
CA SER A 43 -19.89 16.69 -11.23
C SER A 43 -19.54 16.62 -12.72
N GLU A 44 -20.44 17.06 -13.61
CA GLU A 44 -20.21 17.05 -15.06
C GLU A 44 -19.17 18.09 -15.45
N LYS A 45 -19.19 19.27 -14.84
CA LYS A 45 -18.13 20.28 -15.01
C LYS A 45 -16.77 19.72 -14.58
N ALA A 46 -16.69 19.12 -13.39
CA ALA A 46 -15.47 18.52 -12.88
C ALA A 46 -14.94 17.39 -13.79
N LYS A 47 -15.83 16.54 -14.33
CA LYS A 47 -15.46 15.50 -15.31
C LYS A 47 -14.86 16.10 -16.59
N LYS A 48 -15.45 17.16 -17.13
CA LYS A 48 -14.94 17.85 -18.32
C LYS A 48 -13.55 18.45 -18.08
N GLU A 49 -13.38 19.18 -16.97
CA GLU A 49 -12.08 19.74 -16.59
C GLU A 49 -11.04 18.64 -16.38
N LYS A 50 -11.42 17.54 -15.71
CA LYS A 50 -10.54 16.40 -15.49
C LYS A 50 -10.12 15.75 -16.81
N ALA A 51 -11.06 15.53 -17.74
CA ALA A 51 -10.74 14.95 -19.05
C ALA A 51 -9.74 15.81 -19.84
N GLN A 52 -9.86 17.13 -19.76
CA GLN A 52 -8.88 18.07 -20.35
C GLN A 52 -7.51 17.96 -19.67
N ARG A 53 -7.46 17.92 -18.33
CA ARG A 53 -6.20 17.74 -17.59
C ARG A 53 -5.55 16.39 -17.88
N ASP A 54 -6.35 15.32 -17.97
CA ASP A 54 -5.88 13.96 -18.23
C ASP A 54 -5.31 13.83 -19.66
N SER A 55 -5.92 14.48 -20.65
CA SER A 55 -5.40 14.48 -22.03
C SER A 55 -4.05 15.20 -22.14
N ILE A 56 -3.90 16.36 -21.49
CA ILE A 56 -2.64 17.10 -21.41
C ILE A 56 -1.59 16.26 -20.69
N THR A 57 -1.96 15.64 -19.56
CA THR A 57 -1.07 14.77 -18.78
C THR A 57 -0.60 13.57 -19.59
N ALA A 58 -1.49 12.95 -20.36
CA ALA A 58 -1.13 11.84 -21.25
C ALA A 58 -0.11 12.26 -22.31
N ALA A 59 -0.28 13.44 -22.93
CA ALA A 59 0.67 13.98 -23.89
C ALA A 59 2.04 14.27 -23.27
N ILE A 60 2.08 14.84 -22.07
CA ILE A 60 3.33 15.09 -21.32
C ILE A 60 4.03 13.76 -21.01
N ARG A 61 3.30 12.76 -20.51
CA ARG A 61 3.86 11.43 -20.20
C ARG A 61 4.44 10.75 -21.43
N LEU A 62 3.75 10.83 -22.57
CA LEU A 62 4.25 10.28 -23.82
C LEU A 62 5.57 10.95 -24.23
N ARG A 63 5.65 12.28 -24.15
CA ARG A 63 6.86 13.05 -24.43
C ARG A 63 8.01 12.66 -23.49
N GLN A 64 7.75 12.57 -22.19
CA GLN A 64 8.75 12.18 -21.19
C GLN A 64 9.24 10.75 -21.40
N LYS A 65 8.35 9.82 -21.76
CA LYS A 65 8.72 8.44 -22.09
C LYS A 65 9.66 8.38 -23.29
N LYS A 66 9.34 9.12 -24.36
CA LYS A 66 10.20 9.21 -25.56
C LYS A 66 11.57 9.80 -25.21
N ARG A 67 11.60 10.93 -24.51
CA ARG A 67 12.85 11.57 -24.07
C ARG A 67 13.70 10.62 -23.21
N LYS A 68 13.10 9.94 -22.23
CA LYS A 68 13.81 8.97 -21.38
C LYS A 68 14.37 7.79 -22.18
N GLU A 69 13.65 7.36 -23.21
CA GLU A 69 14.13 6.30 -24.10
C GLU A 69 15.31 6.76 -24.96
N GLU A 70 15.25 7.98 -25.49
CA GLU A 70 16.35 8.62 -26.23
C GLU A 70 17.58 8.81 -25.33
N GLU A 71 17.39 9.35 -24.12
CA GLU A 71 18.43 9.48 -23.10
C GLU A 71 19.05 8.12 -22.76
N ARG A 72 18.24 7.07 -22.57
CA ARG A 72 18.75 5.71 -22.29
C ARG A 72 19.54 5.13 -23.45
N LYS A 73 19.13 5.39 -24.70
CA LYS A 73 19.84 4.95 -25.91
C LYS A 73 21.15 5.72 -26.10
N ALA A 74 21.17 7.01 -25.76
CA ALA A 74 22.36 7.86 -25.82
C ALA A 74 23.31 7.64 -24.63
N ALA A 75 22.81 7.15 -23.50
CA ALA A 75 23.60 6.89 -22.30
C ALA A 75 24.68 5.86 -22.58
N LYS A 76 25.93 6.29 -22.49
CA LYS A 76 27.09 5.40 -22.47
C LYS A 76 27.18 4.77 -21.09
N ILE A 77 27.02 3.45 -21.03
CA ILE A 77 27.21 2.68 -19.80
C ILE A 77 28.56 1.96 -19.88
N LEU A 78 29.27 1.96 -18.76
CA LEU A 78 30.41 1.08 -18.61
C LEU A 78 29.88 -0.36 -18.56
N ARG A 79 30.32 -1.19 -19.49
CA ARG A 79 30.07 -2.64 -19.49
C ARG A 79 31.38 -3.38 -19.65
N PHE A 80 31.40 -4.58 -19.10
CA PHE A 80 32.48 -5.52 -19.33
C PHE A 80 32.39 -6.04 -20.77
N ASP A 81 33.53 -6.08 -21.43
CA ASP A 81 33.71 -6.81 -22.68
C ASP A 81 34.08 -8.27 -22.35
N PHE A 82 33.33 -9.21 -22.92
CA PHE A 82 33.52 -10.64 -22.69
C PHE A 82 33.99 -11.39 -23.94
N VAL A 83 34.32 -10.70 -25.05
CA VAL A 83 34.66 -11.34 -26.34
C VAL A 83 35.75 -12.41 -26.19
N ASP A 84 36.79 -12.13 -25.40
CA ASP A 84 37.92 -13.05 -25.19
C ASP A 84 37.88 -13.78 -23.84
N VAL A 85 36.82 -13.61 -23.06
CA VAL A 85 36.71 -14.23 -21.72
C VAL A 85 36.25 -15.69 -21.88
N LYS A 86 37.20 -16.62 -21.75
CA LYS A 86 36.91 -18.05 -21.75
C LYS A 86 36.18 -18.44 -20.47
N LYS A 87 34.96 -18.96 -20.60
CA LYS A 87 34.20 -19.50 -19.48
C LYS A 87 34.94 -20.72 -18.90
N PRO A 88 35.17 -20.78 -17.56
CA PRO A 88 35.73 -21.96 -16.92
C PRO A 88 34.77 -23.17 -17.08
N ALA A 89 35.34 -24.36 -17.23
CA ALA A 89 34.56 -25.57 -17.49
C ALA A 89 33.68 -25.95 -16.30
N SER A 90 34.19 -25.79 -15.08
CA SER A 90 33.49 -26.15 -13.85
C SER A 90 34.11 -25.47 -12.62
N PRO A 91 33.44 -25.45 -11.45
CA PRO A 91 33.98 -24.88 -10.22
C PRO A 91 35.28 -25.55 -9.75
N GLU A 92 35.48 -26.82 -10.07
CA GLU A 92 36.65 -27.61 -9.68
C GLU A 92 37.94 -27.14 -10.37
N VAL A 93 37.84 -26.33 -11.43
CA VAL A 93 38.98 -25.68 -12.08
C VAL A 93 39.61 -24.62 -11.18
N PHE A 94 38.87 -24.12 -10.19
CA PHE A 94 39.36 -23.13 -9.24
C PHE A 94 39.97 -23.80 -8.01
N LYS A 95 40.99 -23.16 -7.45
CA LYS A 95 41.49 -23.51 -6.12
C LYS A 95 40.48 -23.07 -5.07
N SER A 96 39.71 -24.00 -4.52
CA SER A 96 38.77 -23.73 -3.43
C SER A 96 39.51 -23.44 -2.12
N ALA A 97 39.00 -22.45 -1.38
CA ALA A 97 39.35 -22.27 0.03
C ALA A 97 38.61 -23.31 0.89
N PHE A 98 39.08 -23.55 2.11
CA PHE A 98 38.34 -24.34 3.09
C PHE A 98 36.97 -23.70 3.34
N HIS A 99 35.91 -24.50 3.32
CA HIS A 99 34.58 -24.09 3.75
C HIS A 99 33.78 -25.32 4.20
N PHE A 100 32.83 -25.11 5.11
CA PHE A 100 31.85 -26.14 5.45
C PHE A 100 30.79 -26.29 4.34
N PRO A 101 30.04 -27.41 4.31
CA PRO A 101 28.92 -27.58 3.40
C PRO A 101 27.88 -26.43 3.54
N PRO A 102 27.27 -25.97 2.43
CA PRO A 102 26.28 -24.90 2.48
C PRO A 102 25.08 -25.25 3.39
N VAL A 103 24.70 -24.30 4.25
CA VAL A 103 23.55 -24.44 5.16
C VAL A 103 22.37 -23.58 4.65
N PRO A 104 21.13 -24.11 4.61
CA PRO A 104 19.97 -23.34 4.18
C PRO A 104 19.55 -22.30 5.23
N GLN A 105 19.51 -21.03 4.83
CA GLN A 105 19.04 -19.91 5.68
C GLN A 105 17.51 -19.81 5.82
N TYR A 106 16.75 -20.46 4.93
CA TYR A 106 15.28 -20.37 4.84
C TYR A 106 14.75 -18.91 4.79
N ARG A 107 13.55 -18.66 5.31
CA ARG A 107 12.83 -17.38 5.23
C ARG A 107 13.19 -16.41 6.37
N THR A 108 14.46 -16.31 6.71
CA THR A 108 14.94 -15.52 7.85
C THR A 108 15.57 -14.18 7.46
N GLY A 109 15.95 -14.00 6.18
CA GLY A 109 16.59 -12.77 5.71
C GLY A 109 18.01 -12.55 6.26
N THR A 110 18.69 -13.60 6.74
CA THR A 110 19.99 -13.51 7.43
C THR A 110 21.19 -13.91 6.56
N CYS A 111 21.09 -13.79 5.23
CA CYS A 111 22.19 -14.16 4.31
C CYS A 111 23.54 -13.53 4.68
N TRP A 112 23.52 -12.28 5.14
CA TRP A 112 24.70 -11.52 5.58
C TRP A 112 25.39 -12.15 6.81
N CYS A 113 24.63 -12.76 7.71
CA CYS A 113 25.17 -13.44 8.89
C CYS A 113 25.88 -14.73 8.46
N PHE A 114 25.20 -15.57 7.67
CA PHE A 114 25.75 -16.82 7.15
C PHE A 114 27.00 -16.60 6.30
N SER A 115 27.00 -15.59 5.42
CA SER A 115 28.19 -15.26 4.61
C SER A 115 29.37 -14.83 5.47
N THR A 116 29.12 -14.02 6.51
CA THR A 116 30.18 -13.51 7.38
C THR A 116 30.76 -14.62 8.25
N THR A 117 29.91 -15.48 8.80
CA THR A 117 30.35 -16.64 9.59
C THR A 117 31.18 -17.60 8.74
N SER A 118 30.70 -17.95 7.54
CA SER A 118 31.44 -18.84 6.63
C SER A 118 32.79 -18.26 6.23
N PHE A 119 32.87 -16.96 5.96
CA PHE A 119 34.14 -16.28 5.68
C PHE A 119 35.08 -16.31 6.89
N LEU A 120 34.57 -16.03 8.10
CA LEU A 120 35.36 -16.08 9.33
C LEU A 120 35.93 -17.49 9.56
N GLU A 121 35.11 -18.53 9.42
CA GLU A 121 35.54 -19.93 9.55
C GLU A 121 36.65 -20.27 8.55
N SER A 122 36.51 -19.80 7.30
CA SER A 122 37.50 -19.98 6.25
C SER A 122 38.83 -19.28 6.59
N GLU A 123 38.76 -18.08 7.13
CA GLU A 123 39.95 -17.30 7.51
C GLU A 123 40.66 -17.88 8.73
N VAL A 124 39.91 -18.40 9.72
CA VAL A 124 40.49 -19.13 10.85
C VAL A 124 41.27 -20.32 10.33
N ALA A 125 40.67 -21.20 9.52
CA ALA A 125 41.35 -22.35 8.94
C ALA A 125 42.57 -21.96 8.09
N ARG A 126 42.49 -20.84 7.34
CA ARG A 126 43.62 -20.33 6.55
C ARG A 126 44.80 -19.91 7.42
N LEU A 127 44.54 -19.31 8.58
CA LEU A 127 45.57 -18.77 9.48
C LEU A 127 46.12 -19.81 10.46
N THR A 128 45.30 -20.79 10.88
CA THR A 128 45.68 -21.77 11.92
C THR A 128 46.10 -23.12 11.37
N GLY A 129 45.80 -23.43 10.10
CA GLY A 129 45.91 -24.79 9.55
C GLY A 129 44.78 -25.70 10.03
#